data_AF-A0AA48H2N4-F1
#
_entry.id   AF-A0AA48H2N4-F1
#
_cell.length_a   1.000
_cell.length_b   1.000
_cell.length_c   1.000
_cell.angle_alpha   90.00
_cell.angle_beta   90.00
_cell.angle_gamma   90.00
#
_symmetry.space_group_name_H-M   'P 1'
#
loop_
_entity.id
_entity.type
_entity.pdbx_description
1 polymer ?
#
loop_
_entity_poly.entity_id
_entity_poly.type
_entity_poly.pdbx_seq_one_letter_code
_entity_poly.pdbx_strand_id
1 'polypeptide(L)'
;MLGGTLTFGANQQPNFGVSARFLENNQVDESTLGAGVTYYVATQEIGVDVFAGYIFDSMVFGLGYDLVQSSPVMSLGIADTD
;
A
#
# COMPACT_ATOMS: atom_id res chain seq x y z
N MET A 1 5.21 6.05 -4.35
CA MET A 1 3.80 6.25 -3.99
C MET A 1 3.67 6.75 -2.57
N LEU A 2 2.75 7.68 -2.33
CA LEU A 2 2.21 8.01 -1.01
C LEU A 2 0.70 7.74 -1.01
N GLY A 3 0.16 7.09 0.03
CA GLY A 3 -1.25 6.71 0.01
C GLY A 3 -1.84 6.25 1.32
N GLY A 4 -3.16 6.08 1.34
CA GLY A 4 -3.88 5.43 2.43
C GLY A 4 -3.84 3.91 2.27
N THR A 5 -3.70 3.21 3.39
CA THR A 5 -3.68 1.75 3.46
C THR A 5 -4.66 1.28 4.52
N LEU A 6 -5.35 0.17 4.25
CA LEU A 6 -6.27 -0.46 5.19
C LEU A 6 -5.94 -1.96 5.28
N THR A 7 -5.75 -2.47 6.49
CA THR A 7 -5.70 -3.93 6.71
C THR A 7 -7.10 -4.52 6.60
N PHE A 8 -7.20 -5.75 6.12
CA PHE A 8 -8.46 -6.48 6.10
C PHE A 8 -8.24 -7.96 6.41
N GLY A 9 -9.29 -8.69 6.79
CA GLY A 9 -9.19 -10.13 7.06
C GLY A 9 -8.34 -10.48 8.30
N ALA A 10 -7.66 -11.62 8.25
CA ALA A 10 -6.76 -12.14 9.31
C ALA A 10 -7.35 -12.25 10.72
N ASN A 11 -8.69 -12.28 10.87
CA ASN A 11 -9.38 -12.18 12.16
C ASN A 11 -8.96 -10.96 13.02
N GLN A 12 -8.54 -9.88 12.36
CA GLN A 12 -8.15 -8.62 12.99
C GLN A 12 -9.18 -7.53 12.66
N GLN A 13 -9.27 -6.51 13.53
CA GLN A 13 -10.05 -5.31 13.18
C GLN A 13 -9.33 -4.53 12.07
N PRO A 14 -10.06 -3.98 11.08
CA PRO A 14 -9.46 -3.14 10.05
C PRO A 14 -8.70 -1.97 10.67
N ASN A 15 -7.45 -1.80 10.26
CA ASN A 15 -6.56 -0.76 10.75
C ASN A 15 -6.13 0.14 9.58
N PHE A 16 -6.39 1.44 9.74
CA PHE A 16 -6.06 2.43 8.73
C PHE A 16 -4.66 3.00 8.98
N GLY A 17 -3.89 3.15 7.90
CA GLY A 17 -2.55 3.70 7.93
C GLY A 17 -2.24 4.58 6.73
N VAL A 18 -1.13 5.32 6.86
CA VAL A 18 -0.53 6.09 5.78
C VAL A 18 0.73 5.36 5.34
N SER A 19 0.89 5.20 4.03
CA SER A 19 1.95 4.38 3.44
C SER A 19 2.84 5.19 2.52
N ALA A 20 4.11 4.79 2.49
CA ALA A 20 5.10 5.23 1.52
C ALA A 20 5.72 3.98 0.89
N ARG A 21 5.66 3.89 -0.44
CA ARG A 21 6.15 2.73 -1.19
C ARG A 21 7.02 3.14 -2.37
N PHE A 22 8.08 2.37 -2.60
CA PHE A 22 8.79 2.35 -3.87
C PHE A 22 8.01 1.46 -4.83
N LEU A 23 7.81 1.95 -6.04
CA LEU A 23 7.17 1.20 -7.13
C LEU A 23 8.26 0.78 -8.12
N GLU A 24 8.16 -0.45 -8.62
CA GLU A 24 9.02 -0.97 -9.69
C GLU A 24 8.82 -0.18 -10.99
N ASN A 25 7.58 0.22 -11.26
CA ASN A 25 7.17 0.92 -12.46
C ASN A 25 6.31 2.13 -12.07
N ASN A 26 6.34 3.18 -12.89
CA ASN A 26 5.57 4.40 -12.70
C ASN A 26 4.83 4.86 -13.97
N GLN A 27 4.80 4.02 -15.03
CA GLN A 27 4.06 4.32 -16.24
C GLN A 27 2.54 4.24 -16.02
N VAL A 28 1.82 5.17 -16.65
CA VAL A 28 0.36 5.21 -16.66
C VAL A 28 -0.20 4.01 -17.41
N ASP A 29 -1.31 3.46 -16.92
CA ASP A 29 -1.99 2.29 -17.49
C ASP A 29 -1.16 0.99 -17.45
N GLU A 30 -0.22 0.90 -16.51
CA GLU A 30 0.58 -0.29 -16.30
C GLU A 30 0.42 -0.88 -14.88
N SER A 31 0.67 -2.19 -14.77
CA SER A 31 0.84 -2.85 -13.48
C SER A 31 2.19 -2.49 -12.86
N THR A 32 2.24 -2.50 -11.52
CA THR A 32 3.48 -2.29 -10.77
C THR A 32 3.55 -3.23 -9.58
N LEU A 33 4.76 -3.61 -9.22
CA LEU A 33 5.08 -4.13 -7.90
C LEU A 33 5.63 -3.01 -7.02
N GLY A 34 5.64 -3.23 -5.71
CA GLY A 34 6.22 -2.27 -4.78
C GLY A 34 6.52 -2.89 -3.42
N ALA A 35 7.33 -2.17 -2.67
CA ALA A 35 7.60 -2.47 -1.27
C ALA A 35 7.73 -1.16 -0.49
N GLY A 36 7.38 -1.19 0.78
CA GLY A 36 7.46 0.02 1.58
C GLY A 36 7.02 -0.18 3.02
N VAL A 37 6.61 0.93 3.60
CA VAL A 37 6.23 1.03 5.01
C VAL A 37 4.86 1.66 5.14
N THR A 38 4.15 1.25 6.17
CA THR A 38 2.84 1.80 6.54
C THR A 38 2.87 2.18 8.02
N TYR A 39 2.47 3.41 8.35
CA TYR A 39 2.24 3.84 9.73
C TYR A 39 0.76 3.76 10.05
N TYR A 40 0.39 2.92 11.02
CA TYR A 40 -0.99 2.69 11.45
C TYR A 40 -1.37 3.64 12.58
N VAL A 41 -2.30 4.54 12.32
CA VAL A 41 -2.60 5.67 13.20
C VAL A 41 -3.24 5.23 14.51
N ALA A 42 -4.11 4.20 14.46
CA ALA A 42 -4.84 3.73 15.64
C ALA A 42 -3.94 2.98 16.63
N THR A 43 -3.00 2.17 16.13
CA THR A 43 -2.11 1.35 16.96
C THR A 43 -0.74 2.00 17.22
N GLN A 44 -0.39 3.05 16.47
CA GLN A 44 0.92 3.71 16.49
C GLN A 44 2.07 2.76 16.10
N GLU A 45 1.76 1.77 15.28
CA GLU A 45 2.72 0.76 14.81
C GLU A 45 3.17 1.03 13.39
N ILE A 46 4.38 0.55 13.06
CA ILE A 46 4.93 0.57 11.70
C ILE A 46 4.88 -0.83 11.13
N GLY A 47 4.31 -0.94 9.94
CA GLY A 47 4.33 -2.12 9.09
C GLY A 47 5.35 -2.03 7.97
N VAL A 48 5.76 -3.20 7.47
CA VAL A 48 6.58 -3.34 6.26
C VAL A 48 5.82 -4.25 5.33
N ASP A 49 5.58 -3.80 4.10
CA ASP A 49 4.70 -4.50 3.19
C ASP A 49 5.29 -4.64 1.78
N VAL A 50 4.80 -5.68 1.09
CA VAL A 50 4.93 -5.87 -0.36
C VAL A 50 3.57 -5.61 -1.01
N PHE A 51 3.60 -5.08 -2.23
CA PHE A 51 2.43 -4.53 -2.91
C PHE A 51 2.44 -4.90 -4.39
N ALA A 52 1.27 -5.17 -4.94
CA ALA A 52 1.01 -5.28 -6.36
C ALA A 52 -0.22 -4.43 -6.70
N GLY A 53 -0.12 -3.61 -7.75
CA GLY A 53 -1.17 -2.68 -8.11
C GLY A 53 -1.16 -2.27 -9.57
N TYR A 54 -2.05 -1.34 -9.88
CA TYR A 54 -2.25 -0.76 -11.20
C TYR A 54 -2.25 0.75 -11.12
N ILE A 55 -1.56 1.39 -12.06
CA ILE A 55 -1.41 2.84 -12.17
C ILE A 55 -2.41 3.37 -13.19
N PHE A 56 -3.20 4.37 -12.80
CA PHE A 56 -4.16 5.04 -13.66
C PHE A 56 -4.09 6.55 -13.41
N ASP A 57 -3.87 7.33 -14.47
CA ASP A 57 -3.49 8.75 -14.39
C ASP A 57 -2.25 9.01 -13.49
N SER A 58 -2.47 9.54 -12.29
CA SER A 58 -1.45 9.75 -11.25
C SER A 58 -1.76 8.94 -9.97
N MET A 59 -2.78 8.09 -10.04
CA MET A 59 -3.29 7.29 -8.94
C MET A 59 -2.81 5.85 -9.08
N VAL A 60 -2.66 5.19 -7.94
CA VAL A 60 -2.28 3.77 -7.90
C VAL A 60 -3.15 3.07 -6.88
N PHE A 61 -3.79 1.99 -7.30
CA PHE A 61 -4.59 1.12 -6.45
C PHE A 61 -4.01 -0.28 -6.46
N GLY A 62 -4.09 -0.99 -5.33
CA GLY A 62 -3.70 -2.39 -5.32
C GLY A 62 -3.84 -3.06 -3.96
N LEU A 63 -3.29 -4.26 -3.92
CA LEU A 63 -3.30 -5.15 -2.77
C LEU A 63 -1.88 -5.52 -2.38
N GLY A 64 -1.70 -5.89 -1.13
CA GLY A 64 -0.42 -6.27 -0.60
C GLY A 64 -0.53 -7.13 0.64
N TYR A 65 0.63 -7.39 1.25
CA TYR A 65 0.72 -8.11 2.51
C TYR A 65 1.72 -7.41 3.42
N ASP A 66 1.27 -7.05 4.61
CA ASP A 66 2.10 -6.50 5.67
C ASP A 66 2.73 -7.66 6.46
N LEU A 67 4.06 -7.71 6.38
CA LEU A 67 4.88 -8.78 6.96
C LEU A 67 4.99 -8.65 8.48
N VAL A 68 4.79 -7.45 9.02
CA VAL A 68 4.89 -7.18 10.47
C VAL A 68 3.54 -7.46 11.13
N GLN A 69 2.46 -6.94 10.54
CA GLN A 69 1.09 -7.14 11.03
C GLN A 69 0.54 -8.54 10.67
N SER A 70 1.22 -9.27 9.79
CA SER A 70 0.79 -10.56 9.25
C SER A 70 -0.61 -10.50 8.59
N SER A 71 -0.89 -9.41 7.88
CA SER A 71 -2.23 -9.10 7.38
C SER A 71 -2.23 -8.62 5.94
N PRO A 72 -3.23 -9.01 5.13
CA PRO A 72 -3.38 -8.44 3.80
C PRO A 72 -3.81 -6.98 3.92
N VAL A 73 -3.35 -6.19 2.96
CA VAL A 73 -3.60 -4.75 2.91
C VAL A 73 -4.15 -4.34 1.55
N MET A 74 -5.05 -3.36 1.56
CA MET A 74 -5.48 -2.66 0.35
C MET A 74 -4.99 -1.23 0.43
N SER A 75 -4.55 -0.68 -0.70
CA SER A 75 -3.99 0.67 -0.74
C SER A 75 -4.46 1.46 -1.94
N LEU A 76 -4.65 2.76 -1.71
CA LEU A 76 -4.89 3.76 -2.73
C LEU A 76 -3.97 4.94 -2.46
N GLY A 77 -3.24 5.37 -3.48
CA GLY A 77 -2.30 6.47 -3.34
C GLY A 77 -2.04 7.20 -4.65
N ILE A 78 -1.13 8.15 -4.57
CA ILE A 78 -0.58 8.89 -5.70
C ILE A 78 0.83 8.40 -5.98
N ALA A 79 1.19 8.35 -7.26
CA ALA A 79 2.55 8.14 -7.73
C ALA A 79 2.98 9.29 -8.63
N ASP A 80 4.29 9.52 -8.67
CA ASP A 80 4.88 10.40 -9.66
C ASP A 80 5.00 9.61 -10.97
N THR A 81 4.14 9.94 -11.94
CA THR A 81 4.00 9.22 -13.21
C THR A 81 4.65 10.01 -14.34
N ASP A 82 5.39 9.31 -15.21
CA ASP A 82 6.09 9.86 -16.38
C ASP A 82 5.32 9.66 -17.69
#